data_AF-A0A533VYX5-F1
#
_entry.id   AF-A0A533VYX5-F1
#
_cell.length_a   1.000
_cell.length_b   1.000
_cell.length_c   1.000
_cell.angle_alpha   90.00
_cell.angle_beta   90.00
_cell.angle_gamma   90.00
#
_symmetry.space_group_name_H-M   'P 1'
#
loop_
_entity.id
_entity.type
_entity.pdbx_description
1 polymer ?
#
loop_
_entity_poly.entity_id
_entity_poly.type
_entity_poly.pdbx_seq_one_letter_code
_entity_poly.pdbx_strand_id
1 'polypeptide(L)'
;VFHQPNPRFPVEVAARLGFTAGQIKTGLLNPLIGNTYAASSPIGLAAVLDEAKPGDKILLASFGSGAGSDAFSFTVQNAIEKSRGVSPTVKSMIAKGTKIDYSTYTKFRGKLTK
;
A
#
# COMPACT_ATOMS: atom_id res chain seq x y z
N VAL A 1 -4.50 7.33 1.17
CA VAL A 1 -3.93 6.17 0.45
C VAL A 1 -4.23 6.31 -1.03
N PHE A 2 -3.21 6.40 -1.87
CA PHE A 2 -3.37 6.52 -3.33
C PHE A 2 -2.84 5.27 -4.03
N HIS A 3 -3.27 5.02 -5.27
CA HIS A 3 -2.63 4.02 -6.11
C HIS A 3 -1.15 4.35 -6.33
N GLN A 4 -0.28 3.33 -6.32
CA GLN A 4 1.18 3.50 -6.25
C GLN A 4 1.88 2.75 -7.38
N PRO A 5 1.80 3.27 -8.63
CA PRO A 5 2.43 2.61 -9.77
C PRO A 5 3.97 2.68 -9.70
N ASN A 6 4.50 3.70 -9.01
CA ASN A 6 5.90 3.93 -8.71
C ASN A 6 6.01 4.76 -7.41
N PRO A 7 7.23 5.03 -6.89
CA PRO A 7 7.40 5.79 -5.65
C PRO A 7 6.96 7.26 -5.73
N ARG A 8 6.97 7.85 -6.94
CA ARG A 8 6.80 9.29 -7.17
C ARG A 8 5.34 9.70 -7.30
N PHE A 9 4.54 8.99 -8.09
CA PHE A 9 3.16 9.35 -8.42
C PHE A 9 2.23 9.50 -7.20
N PRO A 10 2.21 8.57 -6.21
CA PRO A 10 1.37 8.75 -5.03
C PRO A 10 1.77 9.96 -4.18
N VAL A 11 3.03 10.38 -4.22
CA VAL A 11 3.52 11.59 -3.55
C VAL A 11 3.07 12.84 -4.30
N GLU A 12 3.18 12.85 -5.63
CA GLU A 12 2.73 13.98 -6.45
C GLU A 12 1.22 14.22 -6.36
N VAL A 13 0.40 13.16 -6.44
CA VAL A 13 -1.06 13.31 -6.33
C VAL A 13 -1.46 13.77 -4.92
N ALA A 14 -0.78 13.27 -3.89
CA ALA A 14 -0.99 13.72 -2.52
C ALA A 14 -0.70 15.22 -2.37
N ALA A 15 0.45 15.69 -2.89
CA ALA A 15 0.82 17.10 -2.86
C ALA A 15 -0.17 17.97 -3.65
N ARG A 16 -0.61 17.54 -4.84
CA ARG A 16 -1.61 18.25 -5.65
C ARG A 16 -2.96 18.39 -4.93
N LEU A 17 -3.32 17.40 -4.11
CA LEU A 17 -4.56 17.38 -3.33
C LEU A 17 -4.41 18.00 -1.92
N GLY A 18 -3.25 18.57 -1.59
CA GLY A 18 -3.01 19.25 -0.32
C GLY A 18 -2.69 18.33 0.87
N PHE A 19 -2.36 17.05 0.64
CA PHE A 19 -1.90 16.14 1.69
C PHE A 19 -0.42 16.33 2.01
N THR A 20 -0.09 16.21 3.28
CA THR A 20 1.30 16.25 3.77
C THR A 20 2.00 14.90 3.61
N ALA A 21 3.33 14.91 3.59
CA ALA A 21 4.14 13.70 3.56
C ALA A 21 3.84 12.76 4.76
N GLY A 22 3.58 13.33 5.94
CA GLY A 22 3.22 12.57 7.14
C GLY A 22 1.93 11.76 6.97
N GLN A 23 0.91 12.34 6.32
CA GLN A 23 -0.39 11.69 6.10
C GLN A 23 -0.33 10.49 5.13
N ILE A 24 0.65 10.46 4.23
CA ILE A 24 0.78 9.37 3.24
C ILE A 24 1.84 8.32 3.61
N LYS A 25 2.73 8.64 4.54
CA LYS A 25 3.93 7.84 4.84
C LYS A 25 3.63 6.37 5.13
N THR A 26 2.70 6.09 6.06
CA THR A 26 2.37 4.72 6.47
C THR A 26 1.79 3.90 5.32
N GLY A 27 0.96 4.51 4.47
CA GLY A 27 0.36 3.83 3.34
C GLY A 27 1.26 3.72 2.11
N LEU A 28 2.41 4.40 2.05
CA LEU A 28 3.31 4.44 0.90
C LEU A 28 4.27 3.23 0.90
N LEU A 29 3.87 2.15 0.22
CA LEU A 29 4.55 0.86 0.24
C LEU A 29 5.33 0.54 -1.04
N ASN A 30 5.04 1.22 -2.16
CA ASN A 30 5.74 0.97 -3.43
C ASN A 30 7.28 0.96 -3.32
N PRO A 31 7.94 1.86 -2.54
CA PRO A 31 9.40 1.80 -2.36
C PRO A 31 9.92 0.48 -1.77
N LEU A 32 9.07 -0.30 -1.09
CA LEU A 32 9.43 -1.54 -0.41
C LEU A 32 9.03 -2.78 -1.20
N ILE A 33 7.87 -2.77 -1.87
CA ILE A 33 7.28 -3.96 -2.51
C ILE A 33 6.95 -3.80 -3.99
N GLY A 34 7.21 -2.62 -4.57
CA GLY A 34 6.87 -2.31 -5.95
C GLY A 34 5.37 -2.15 -6.21
N ASN A 35 4.97 -2.27 -7.48
CA ASN A 35 3.59 -2.11 -7.91
C ASN A 35 2.83 -3.44 -7.88
N THR A 36 1.86 -3.55 -6.97
CA THR A 36 0.96 -4.72 -6.82
C THR A 36 -0.38 -4.55 -7.55
N TYR A 37 -0.48 -3.60 -8.47
CA TYR A 37 -1.63 -3.36 -9.34
C TYR A 37 -2.91 -3.15 -8.52
N ALA A 38 -3.93 -4.01 -8.72
CA ALA A 38 -5.21 -3.92 -8.03
C ALA A 38 -5.08 -3.97 -6.50
N ALA A 39 -4.03 -4.62 -5.98
CA ALA A 39 -3.77 -4.69 -4.55
C ALA A 39 -3.01 -3.48 -3.99
N SER A 40 -2.56 -2.53 -4.83
CA SER A 40 -1.75 -1.39 -4.40
C SER A 40 -2.43 -0.53 -3.33
N SER A 41 -3.68 -0.11 -3.59
CA SER A 41 -4.45 0.67 -2.61
C SER A 41 -4.92 -0.16 -1.41
N PRO A 42 -5.44 -1.39 -1.57
CA PRO A 42 -5.82 -2.26 -0.44
C PRO A 42 -4.67 -2.57 0.54
N ILE A 43 -3.47 -2.89 0.06
CA ILE A 43 -2.33 -3.18 0.95
C ILE A 43 -1.89 -1.89 1.67
N GLY A 44 -1.91 -0.75 0.99
CA GLY A 44 -1.67 0.55 1.63
C GLY A 44 -2.70 0.88 2.70
N LEU A 45 -3.98 0.53 2.50
CA LEU A 45 -5.02 0.67 3.51
C LEU A 45 -4.77 -0.25 4.71
N ALA A 46 -4.43 -1.52 4.47
CA ALA A 46 -4.11 -2.46 5.53
C ALA A 46 -2.95 -1.97 6.41
N ALA A 47 -1.89 -1.43 5.80
CA ALA A 47 -0.76 -0.84 6.54
C ALA A 47 -1.18 0.37 7.39
N VAL A 48 -2.10 1.22 6.90
CA VAL A 48 -2.65 2.32 7.70
C VAL A 48 -3.50 1.77 8.86
N LEU A 49 -4.35 0.77 8.61
CA LEU A 49 -5.21 0.17 9.64
C LEU A 49 -4.42 -0.54 10.76
N ASP A 50 -3.25 -1.10 10.44
CA ASP A 50 -2.34 -1.67 11.44
C ASP A 50 -1.97 -0.65 12.55
N GLU A 51 -1.85 0.64 12.19
CA GLU A 51 -1.39 1.72 13.07
C GLU A 51 -2.48 2.74 13.48
N ALA A 52 -3.63 2.76 12.80
CA ALA A 52 -4.68 3.77 12.99
C ALA A 52 -5.41 3.70 14.34
N LYS A 53 -5.84 4.84 14.87
CA LYS A 53 -6.57 4.95 16.14
C LYS A 53 -8.07 5.19 15.90
N PRO A 54 -8.93 4.83 16.85
CA PRO A 54 -10.34 5.22 16.78
C PRO A 54 -10.49 6.73 16.56
N GLY A 55 -11.39 7.10 15.65
CA GLY A 55 -11.60 8.50 15.23
C GLY A 55 -10.73 8.96 14.06
N ASP A 56 -9.65 8.25 13.72
CA ASP A 56 -8.84 8.59 12.54
C ASP A 56 -9.68 8.53 11.26
N LYS A 57 -9.43 9.49 10.36
CA LYS A 57 -10.09 9.57 9.05
C LYS A 57 -9.12 9.15 7.96
N ILE A 58 -9.54 8.22 7.11
CA ILE A 58 -8.71 7.67 6.03
C ILE A 58 -9.41 7.90 4.71
N LEU A 59 -8.76 8.64 3.80
CA LEU A 59 -9.13 8.68 2.39
C LEU A 59 -8.35 7.60 1.64
N LEU A 60 -9.04 6.80 0.83
CA LEU A 60 -8.44 5.94 -0.19
C LEU A 60 -8.94 6.36 -1.56
N ALA A 61 -8.05 6.51 -2.54
CA ALA A 61 -8.40 6.65 -3.94
C ALA A 61 -7.59 5.67 -4.78
N SER A 62 -8.27 4.74 -5.45
CA SER A 62 -7.68 3.76 -6.37
C SER A 62 -7.45 4.39 -7.75
N PHE A 63 -6.76 3.68 -8.63
CA PHE A 63 -6.70 4.03 -10.05
C PHE A 63 -6.52 2.77 -10.89
N GLY A 64 -7.28 2.67 -11.97
CA GLY A 64 -7.16 1.64 -13.00
C GLY A 64 -7.01 2.28 -14.38
N SER A 65 -6.04 1.80 -15.16
CA SER A 65 -5.81 2.28 -16.54
C SER A 65 -6.99 1.95 -17.44
N GLY A 66 -7.41 2.91 -18.27
CA GLY A 66 -8.57 2.78 -19.16
C GLY A 66 -9.44 4.03 -19.37
N ALA A 67 -9.80 4.86 -18.37
CA ALA A 67 -9.34 5.03 -16.99
C ALA A 67 -10.51 5.14 -16.00
N GLY A 68 -10.25 4.80 -14.74
CA GLY A 68 -11.22 4.93 -13.64
C GLY A 68 -10.53 5.06 -12.28
N SER A 69 -11.24 5.64 -11.32
CA SER A 69 -10.77 5.82 -9.93
C SER A 69 -11.95 5.66 -8.97
N ASP A 70 -11.76 4.87 -7.92
CA ASP A 70 -12.74 4.70 -6.85
C ASP A 70 -12.22 5.36 -5.58
N ALA A 71 -13.05 6.22 -4.98
CA ALA A 71 -12.71 6.93 -3.75
C ALA A 71 -13.58 6.46 -2.57
N PHE A 72 -12.94 6.24 -1.43
CA PHE A 72 -13.57 5.78 -0.19
C PHE A 72 -13.11 6.66 0.98
N SER A 73 -14.05 7.01 1.85
CA SER A 73 -13.78 7.74 3.09
C SER A 73 -14.15 6.87 4.28
N PHE A 74 -13.17 6.53 5.11
CA PHE A 74 -13.35 5.72 6.30
C PHE A 74 -13.20 6.58 7.56
N THR A 75 -13.97 6.24 8.60
CA THR A 75 -13.73 6.68 9.98
C THR A 75 -13.48 5.45 10.83
N VAL A 76 -12.28 5.36 11.40
CA VAL A 76 -11.85 4.21 12.20
C VAL A 76 -12.65 4.14 13.49
N GLN A 77 -13.15 2.95 13.83
CA GLN A 77 -14.00 2.71 14.99
C GLN A 77 -13.22 1.99 16.11
N ASN A 78 -13.77 2.02 17.33
CA ASN A 78 -13.18 1.39 18.53
C ASN A 78 -12.84 -0.10 18.35
N ALA A 79 -13.55 -0.81 17.47
CA ALA A 79 -13.29 -2.23 17.20
C ALA A 79 -11.87 -2.50 16.68
N ILE A 80 -11.18 -1.49 16.11
CA ILE A 80 -9.82 -1.63 15.60
C ILE A 80 -8.83 -2.10 16.67
N GLU A 81 -9.03 -1.68 17.92
CA GLU A 81 -8.13 -2.03 19.03
C GLU A 81 -8.17 -3.52 19.34
N LYS A 82 -9.34 -4.15 19.22
CA LYS A 82 -9.52 -5.61 19.42
C LYS A 82 -8.98 -6.43 18.26
N SER A 83 -9.00 -5.88 17.05
CA SER A 83 -8.50 -6.54 15.85
C SER A 83 -6.97 -6.45 15.70
N ARG A 84 -6.33 -5.50 16.39
CA ARG A 84 -4.87 -5.31 16.32
C ARG A 84 -4.13 -6.49 16.95
N GLY A 85 -3.14 -7.03 16.24
CA GLY A 85 -2.30 -8.13 16.70
C GLY A 85 -2.88 -9.54 16.51
N VAL A 86 -4.13 -9.66 16.04
CA VAL A 86 -4.75 -10.96 15.68
C VAL A 86 -4.12 -11.54 14.41
N SER A 87 -3.59 -10.69 13.54
CA SER A 87 -2.91 -11.08 12.30
C SER A 87 -1.55 -10.38 12.18
N PRO A 88 -0.60 -10.95 11.42
CA PRO A 88 0.67 -10.28 11.13
C PRO A 88 0.43 -8.92 10.47
N THR A 89 1.17 -7.90 10.89
CA THR A 89 1.11 -6.58 10.27
C THR A 89 1.75 -6.61 8.88
N VAL A 90 1.33 -5.72 7.98
CA VAL A 90 1.92 -5.56 6.64
C VAL A 90 3.43 -5.38 6.74
N LYS A 91 3.90 -4.54 7.68
CA LYS A 91 5.32 -4.31 7.94
C LYS A 91 6.06 -5.60 8.32
N SER A 92 5.47 -6.44 9.16
CA SER A 92 6.06 -7.72 9.57
C SER A 92 6.12 -8.73 8.41
N MET A 93 5.11 -8.73 7.52
CA MET A 93 5.09 -9.58 6.33
C MET A 93 6.18 -9.18 5.34
N ILE A 94 6.35 -7.87 5.11
CA ILE A 94 7.42 -7.34 4.24
C ILE A 94 8.80 -7.71 4.79
N ALA A 95 9.01 -7.58 6.11
CA ALA A 95 10.29 -7.89 6.75
C ALA A 95 10.70 -9.36 6.65
N LYS A 96 9.74 -10.28 6.47
CA LYS A 96 10.01 -11.72 6.28
C LYS A 96 10.44 -12.07 4.85
N GLY A 97 10.46 -11.11 3.92
CA GLY A 97 10.85 -11.34 2.53
C GLY A 97 12.30 -11.80 2.39
N THR A 98 12.57 -12.67 1.41
CA THR A 98 13.92 -13.14 1.07
C THR A 98 14.44 -12.38 -0.15
N LYS A 99 15.64 -11.81 -0.06
CA LYS A 99 16.32 -11.23 -1.22
C LYS A 99 16.82 -12.35 -2.13
N ILE A 100 16.58 -12.19 -3.42
CA ILE A 100 17.05 -13.11 -4.46
C ILE A 100 17.80 -12.31 -5.53
N ASP A 101 18.75 -12.98 -6.19
CA ASP A 101 19.44 -12.41 -7.34
C ASP A 101 18.56 -12.42 -8.60
N TYR A 102 19.07 -11.81 -9.67
CA TYR A 102 18.33 -11.67 -10.92
C TYR A 102 18.13 -13.00 -11.66
N SER A 103 19.08 -13.93 -11.58
CA SER A 103 18.96 -15.26 -12.23
C SER A 103 17.88 -16.09 -11.55
N THR A 104 17.82 -16.10 -10.22
CA THR A 104 16.76 -16.74 -9.43
C THR A 104 15.40 -16.10 -9.72
N TYR A 105 15.33 -14.76 -9.76
CA TYR A 105 14.10 -14.05 -10.12
C TYR A 105 13.60 -14.41 -11.53
N THR A 106 14.47 -14.36 -12.54
CA THR A 106 14.08 -14.65 -13.93
C THR A 106 13.65 -16.11 -14.11
N LYS A 107 14.29 -17.04 -13.39
CA LYS A 107 13.84 -18.44 -13.29
C LYS A 107 12.45 -18.55 -12.67
N PHE A 108 12.22 -17.96 -11.49
CA PHE A 108 10.91 -18.01 -10.81
C PHE A 108 9.78 -17.34 -11.61
N ARG A 109 10.10 -16.33 -12.42
CA ARG A 109 9.15 -15.62 -13.27
C ARG A 109 8.98 -16.23 -14.66
N GLY A 110 9.69 -17.32 -14.99
CA GLY A 110 9.60 -17.96 -16.30
C GLY A 110 10.08 -17.07 -17.45
N LYS A 111 11.07 -16.19 -17.20
CA LYS A 111 11.61 -15.24 -18.21
C LYS A 111 12.76 -15.82 -19.04
N LEU A 112 13.23 -17.01 -18.72
CA LEU A 112 14.30 -17.69 -19.45
C LEU A 112 13.67 -18.43 -20.63
N THR A 113 14.00 -18.01 -21.86
CA THR A 113 13.73 -18.81 -23.05
C THR A 113 14.72 -19.96 -23.14
N LYS A 114 14.29 -21.09 -23.69
CA LYS A 114 15.19 -22.20 -24.02
C LYS A 114 16.20 -21.79 -25.08
#